data_AF-A0A210VQY7-F1
#
_entry.id   AF-A0A210VQY7-F1
#
_cell.length_a   1.000
_cell.length_b   1.000
_cell.length_c   1.000
_cell.angle_alpha   90.00
_cell.angle_beta   90.00
_cell.angle_gamma   90.00
#
_symmetry.space_group_name_H-M   'P 1'
#
loop_
_entity.id
_entity.type
_entity.pdbx_description
1 polymer ?
#
loop_
_entity_poly.entity_id
_entity_poly.type
_entity_poly.pdbx_seq_one_letter_code
_entity_poly.pdbx_strand_id
1 'polypeptide(L)' 'MNTKVWNLMYVAGNPAMFTRVTANADNPMKRAEALAGAEVVARNGWRAWVEHHATGKRIFESAQEQAHRATLSATDSVT' A
#
# COMPACT_ATOMS: atom_id res chain seq x y z
N MET A 1 22.92 11.49 -2.05
CA MET A 1 21.91 10.52 -1.54
C MET A 1 20.70 10.55 -2.45
N ASN A 2 20.29 9.41 -3.02
CA ASN A 2 19.05 9.34 -3.79
C ASN A 2 17.87 9.40 -2.82
N THR A 3 16.99 10.39 -2.97
CA THR A 3 15.81 10.58 -2.10
C THR A 3 14.61 9.76 -2.54
N LYS A 4 14.71 9.14 -3.72
CA LYS A 4 13.71 8.22 -4.25
C LYS A 4 13.91 6.82 -3.65
N VAL A 5 13.22 6.56 -2.54
CA VAL A 5 13.33 5.29 -1.78
C VAL A 5 11.98 4.73 -1.36
N TRP A 6 10.87 5.32 -1.82
CA TRP A 6 9.52 4.94 -1.41
C TRP A 6 8.75 4.32 -2.57
N ASN A 7 8.21 3.14 -2.36
CA ASN A 7 7.30 2.50 -3.29
C ASN A 7 5.86 2.82 -2.91
N LEU A 8 5.05 3.26 -3.88
CA LEU A 8 3.59 3.21 -3.78
C LEU A 8 3.10 1.87 -4.34
N MET A 9 2.38 1.13 -3.50
CA MET A 9 1.82 -0.19 -3.82
C MET A 9 0.30 -0.14 -3.64
N TYR A 10 -0.45 -0.86 -4.49
CA TYR A 10 -1.91 -0.85 -4.43
C TYR A 10 -2.55 -2.09 -5.03
N VAL A 11 -3.80 -2.34 -4.64
CA VAL A 11 -4.71 -3.28 -5.30
C VAL A 11 -5.89 -2.48 -5.84
N ALA A 12 -6.02 -2.42 -7.16
CA ALA A 12 -7.06 -1.65 -7.81
C ALA A 12 -8.41 -2.38 -7.82
N GLY A 13 -9.49 -1.65 -7.56
CA GLY A 13 -10.86 -2.15 -7.59
C GLY A 13 -11.39 -2.57 -6.22
N ASN A 14 -12.48 -3.36 -6.23
CA ASN A 14 -13.11 -3.88 -5.03
C ASN A 14 -12.13 -4.77 -4.22
N PRO A 15 -11.76 -4.38 -3.00
CA PRO A 15 -10.77 -5.10 -2.19
C PRO A 15 -11.24 -6.49 -1.71
N ALA A 16 -12.54 -6.79 -1.76
CA ALA A 16 -13.07 -8.12 -1.46
C ALA A 16 -12.93 -9.10 -2.64
N MET A 17 -12.73 -8.60 -3.86
CA MET A 17 -12.66 -9.41 -5.07
C MET A 17 -11.26 -9.45 -5.68
N PHE A 18 -10.52 -8.35 -5.59
CA PHE A 18 -9.19 -8.24 -6.20
C PHE A 18 -8.10 -8.37 -5.15
N THR A 19 -7.06 -9.12 -5.49
CA THR A 19 -5.90 -9.40 -4.62
C THR A 19 -4.57 -9.01 -5.27
N ARG A 20 -4.56 -8.75 -6.58
CA ARG A 20 -3.33 -8.49 -7.32
C ARG A 20 -2.71 -7.14 -6.92
N VAL A 21 -1.57 -7.22 -6.26
CA VAL A 21 -0.74 -6.07 -5.91
C VAL A 21 -0.07 -5.52 -7.17
N THR A 22 -0.13 -4.20 -7.32
CA THR A 22 0.48 -3.43 -8.38
C THR A 22 1.41 -2.38 -7.76
N ALA A 23 2.57 -2.18 -8.36
CA ALA A 23 3.49 -1.11 -8.01
C ALA A 23 3.27 0.09 -8.95
N ASN A 24 3.36 1.30 -8.44
CA ASN A 24 3.41 2.50 -9.28
C ASN A 24 4.64 2.44 -10.21
N ALA A 25 4.46 2.83 -11.47
CA ALA A 25 5.50 2.76 -12.50
C ALA A 25 6.71 3.67 -12.21
N ASP A 26 6.49 4.76 -11.47
CA ASP A 26 7.53 5.72 -11.11
C ASP A 26 8.34 5.32 -9.85
N ASN A 27 8.04 4.14 -9.28
CA ASN A 27 8.77 3.64 -8.13
C ASN A 27 10.26 3.36 -8.49
N PRO A 28 11.20 3.66 -7.57
CA PRO A 28 10.98 4.33 -6.30
C PRO A 28 10.76 5.85 -6.48
N MET A 29 9.92 6.42 -5.61
CA MET A 29 9.49 7.82 -5.62
C MET A 29 10.02 8.58 -4.40
N LYS A 30 9.94 9.93 -4.42
CA LYS A 30 10.16 10.72 -3.20
C LYS A 30 9.01 10.49 -2.22
N ARG A 31 9.29 10.66 -0.92
CA ARG A 31 8.29 10.42 0.15
C ARG A 31 6.98 11.18 -0.07
N ALA A 32 7.07 12.48 -0.39
CA ALA A 32 5.90 13.34 -0.59
C ALA A 32 5.04 12.89 -1.78
N GLU A 33 5.68 12.50 -2.90
CA GLU A 33 5.00 12.04 -4.10
C GLU A 33 4.30 10.69 -3.86
N ALA A 34 4.98 9.76 -3.19
CA ALA A 34 4.41 8.46 -2.83
C ALA A 34 3.18 8.60 -1.92
N LEU A 35 3.25 9.48 -0.90
CA LEU A 35 2.14 9.75 0.00
C LEU A 35 0.96 10.40 -0.73
N ALA A 36 1.20 11.44 -1.54
CA ALA A 36 0.15 12.09 -2.32
C ALA A 36 -0.53 11.11 -3.30
N GLY A 37 0.24 10.25 -3.97
CA GLY A 37 -0.30 9.19 -4.82
C GLY A 37 -1.12 8.16 -4.03
N ALA A 38 -0.65 7.78 -2.84
CA ALA A 38 -1.37 6.83 -1.97
C ALA A 38 -2.72 7.40 -1.50
N GLU A 39 -2.79 8.69 -1.17
CA GLU A 39 -4.04 9.37 -0.82
C GLU A 39 -5.03 9.40 -1.99
N VAL A 40 -4.55 9.63 -3.22
CA VAL A 40 -5.38 9.54 -4.42
C VAL A 40 -5.95 8.14 -4.60
N VAL A 41 -5.12 7.11 -4.47
CA VAL A 41 -5.56 5.72 -4.61
C VAL A 41 -6.55 5.34 -3.49
N ALA A 42 -6.26 5.72 -2.24
CA ALA A 42 -7.12 5.42 -1.10
C ALA A 42 -8.51 6.07 -1.24
N ARG A 43 -8.62 7.27 -1.85
CA ARG A 43 -9.91 7.91 -2.13
C ARG A 43 -10.82 7.11 -3.07
N ASN A 44 -10.26 6.21 -3.88
CA ASN A 44 -11.05 5.30 -4.71
C ASN A 44 -11.61 4.10 -3.90
N GLY A 45 -11.36 4.03 -2.60
CA GLY A 45 -11.71 2.88 -1.76
C GLY A 45 -10.84 1.65 -2.04
N TRP A 46 -9.66 1.84 -2.63
CA TRP A 46 -8.73 0.77 -2.97
C TRP A 46 -7.75 0.53 -1.83
N ARG A 47 -7.17 -0.67 -1.81
CA ARG A 47 -6.04 -0.94 -0.90
C ARG A 47 -4.81 -0.26 -1.45
N ALA A 48 -4.15 0.54 -0.63
CA ALA A 48 -2.87 1.18 -0.92
C ALA A 48 -1.99 1.23 0.32
N TRP A 49 -0.68 1.19 0.09
CA TRP A 49 0.32 1.48 1.12
C TRP A 49 1.58 2.08 0.49
N VAL A 50 2.36 2.75 1.34
CA VAL A 50 3.70 3.24 0.98
C VAL A 50 4.73 2.52 1.82
N GLU A 51 5.71 1.92 1.17
CA GLU A 51 6.80 1.18 1.82
C GLU A 51 8.18 1.63 1.36
N HIS A 52 9.16 1.47 2.23
CA HIS A 52 10.56 1.71 1.89
C HIS A 52 11.05 0.61 0.96
N HIS A 53 11.58 0.99 -0.21
CA HIS A 53 11.96 0.08 -1.29
C HIS A 53 12.87 -1.07 -0.86
N ALA A 54 13.86 -0.79 0.01
CA ALA A 54 14.84 -1.80 0.43
C ALA A 54 14.45 -2.58 1.68
N THR A 55 13.58 -2.04 2.55
CA THR A 55 13.32 -2.64 3.88
C THR A 55 11.89 -3.11 4.06
N GLY A 56 10.98 -2.78 3.13
CA GLY A 56 9.55 -3.06 3.26
C GLY A 56 8.86 -2.28 4.38
N LYS A 57 9.57 -1.39 5.09
CA LYS A 57 8.96 -0.62 6.19
C LYS A 57 7.86 0.29 5.65
N ARG A 58 6.63 0.07 6.11
CA ARG A 58 5.46 0.87 5.72
C ARG A 58 5.36 2.15 6.53
N ILE A 59 4.97 3.24 5.86
CA ILE A 59 4.77 4.57 6.46
C ILE A 59 3.36 5.13 6.22
N PHE A 60 2.56 4.44 5.42
CA PHE A 60 1.17 4.75 5.15
C PHE A 60 0.44 3.48 4.75
N GLU A 61 -0.81 3.34 5.18
CA GLU A 61 -1.75 2.33 4.72
C GLU A 61 -3.15 2.94 4.62
N SER A 62 -3.85 2.68 3.52
CA SER A 62 -5.28 3.00 3.37
C SER A 62 -6.13 2.26 4.41
N ALA A 63 -7.31 2.79 4.73
CA ALA A 63 -8.26 2.11 5.63
C ALA A 63 -8.60 0.69 5.17
N GLN A 64 -8.74 0.49 3.86
CA GLN A 64 -9.04 -0.82 3.27
C GLN A 64 -7.88 -1.81 3.43
N GLU A 65 -6.63 -1.35 3.30
CA GLU A 65 -5.46 -2.21 3.55
C GLU A 65 -5.34 -2.55 5.04
N GLN A 66 -5.55 -1.60 5.94
CA GLN A 66 -5.56 -1.86 7.39
C GLN A 66 -6.64 -2.88 7.77
N ALA A 67 -7.86 -2.73 7.25
CA ALA A 67 -8.95 -3.68 7.47
C ALA A 67 -8.60 -5.08 6.94
N HIS A 68 -8.05 -5.17 5.73
CA HIS A 68 -7.61 -6.44 5.16
C HIS A 68 -6.54 -7.12 6.04
N ARG A 69 -5.52 -6.39 6.47
CA ARG A 69 -4.47 -6.94 7.35
C ARG A 69 -5.02 -7.41 8.69
N ALA A 70 -5.96 -6.68 9.28
CA ALA A 70 -6.62 -7.10 10.51
C ALA A 70 -7.34 -8.45 10.34
N THR A 71 -8.02 -8.67 9.20
CA THR A 71 -8.66 -9.96 8.90
C THR A 71 -7.66 -11.10 8.74
N LEU A 72 -6.51 -10.86 8.11
CA LEU A 72 -5.44 -11.86 7.99
C LEU A 72 -4.89 -12.25 9.37
N SER A 73 -4.55 -11.26 10.21
CA SER A 73 -4.03 -11.54 11.55
C SER A 73 -5.02 -12.28 12.46
N ALA A 74 -6.32 -12.03 12.29
CA ALA A 74 -7.36 -12.74 13.03
C ALA A 74 -7.49 -14.21 12.57
N THR A 75 -7.19 -14.49 11.31
CA THR A 75 -7.24 -15.85 10.75
C THR A 75 -6.05 -16.69 11.22
N ASP A 76 -4.86 -16.08 11.29
CA ASP A 76 -3.62 -16.76 11.73
C ASP A 76 -3.62 -17.16 13.22
N SER A 77 -4.56 -16.63 14.02
CA SER A 77 -4.67 -16.92 15.46
C SER A 77 -5.55 -18.13 15.78
N VAL A 78 -6.11 -18.81 14.77
CA VAL A 78 -7.11 -19.89 14.93
C VAL A 78 -6.59 -21.27 14.47
N THR A 79 -5.32 -21.37 14.09
CA THR A 79 -4.64 -22.64 13.73
C THR A 79 -3.51 -22.95 14.70
#